data_AF-A0A914F929-F1
#
_entry.id   AF-A0A914F929-F1
#
_cell.length_a   1.000
_cell.length_b   1.000
_cell.length_c   1.000
_cell.angle_alpha   90.00
_cell.angle_beta   90.00
_cell.angle_gamma   90.00
#
_symmetry.space_group_name_H-M   'P 1'
#
loop_
_entity.id
_entity.type
_entity.pdbx_description
1 polymer ?
#
loop_
_entity_poly.entity_id
_entity_poly.type
_entity_poly.pdbx_seq_one_letter_code
_entity_poly.pdbx_strand_id
1 'polypeptide(L)'
;MHFLKLFIETRKLSSVVFCSSSLHFFFFLHQSINQKMAALAADPANASVPAAGGSSTHQLVNSGASRLAFKVKSSNNTEYRLKPVFGFVEAGASAPLEITRLAGPPKDDKLVVQFAEVAADATDPQAPFKAGPAAGEVVIPVSAA
;
A
#
# COMPACT_ATOMS: atom_id res chain seq x y z
N MET A 1 -40.16 -11.87 36.64
CA MET A 1 -40.56 -10.86 35.64
C MET A 1 -39.46 -10.80 34.59
N HIS A 2 -39.78 -11.22 33.36
CA HIS A 2 -39.02 -10.98 32.13
C HIS A 2 -37.59 -11.56 32.00
N PHE A 3 -37.16 -12.13 30.88
CA PHE A 3 -37.81 -12.64 29.66
C PHE A 3 -36.69 -13.41 28.91
N LEU A 4 -37.12 -14.32 28.04
CA LEU A 4 -36.43 -15.14 27.03
C LEU A 4 -34.98 -14.74 26.63
N LYS A 5 -33.98 -15.65 26.49
CA LYS A 5 -33.87 -16.96 25.79
C LYS A 5 -33.57 -16.83 24.28
N LEU A 6 -32.71 -17.75 23.79
CA LEU A 6 -32.25 -18.06 22.41
C LEU A 6 -30.98 -17.29 21.98
N PHE A 7 -29.92 -17.92 21.43
CA PHE A 7 -29.85 -19.02 20.46
C PHE A 7 -28.41 -19.64 20.57
N ILE A 8 -28.21 -20.95 20.84
CA ILE A 8 -28.03 -22.07 19.87
C ILE A 8 -26.75 -21.86 19.01
N GLU A 9 -25.78 -22.76 18.82
CA GLU A 9 -25.67 -24.22 19.00
C GLU A 9 -24.17 -24.57 18.94
N THR A 10 -23.75 -25.35 19.92
CA THR A 10 -22.80 -26.47 19.91
C THR A 10 -21.74 -26.69 18.80
N ARG A 11 -20.64 -27.27 19.33
CA ARG A 11 -19.65 -28.23 18.77
C ARG A 11 -18.35 -27.56 18.27
N LYS A 12 -17.16 -27.99 18.71
CA LYS A 12 -16.76 -29.33 19.16
C LYS A 12 -15.50 -29.23 20.02
N LEU A 13 -15.56 -29.91 21.15
CA LEU A 13 -14.46 -30.16 22.05
C LEU A 13 -13.44 -31.14 21.43
N SER A 14 -12.23 -31.08 21.99
CA SER A 14 -11.20 -32.13 22.03
C SER A 14 -10.21 -32.12 20.88
N SER A 15 -8.92 -31.86 21.10
CA SER A 15 -8.11 -32.58 22.09
C SER A 15 -6.89 -31.78 22.55
N VAL A 16 -6.68 -31.89 23.85
CA VAL A 16 -5.57 -31.39 24.66
C VAL A 16 -4.33 -32.25 24.41
N VAL A 17 -3.17 -31.64 24.13
CA VAL A 17 -1.89 -32.09 24.73
C VAL A 17 -1.04 -30.85 25.01
N PHE A 18 -1.02 -30.48 26.29
CA PHE A 18 -0.04 -29.61 26.91
C PHE A 18 1.31 -30.36 27.01
N CYS A 19 2.39 -29.77 26.52
CA CYS A 19 3.77 -30.14 26.88
C CYS A 19 4.56 -28.82 26.95
N SER A 20 4.45 -28.11 28.07
CA SER A 20 5.40 -28.05 29.17
C SER A 20 6.78 -27.50 28.79
N SER A 21 7.14 -26.43 29.50
CA SER A 21 8.50 -25.97 29.84
C SER A 21 9.39 -25.41 28.73
N SER A 22 9.22 -24.11 28.43
CA SER A 22 10.34 -23.16 28.47
C SER A 22 9.84 -21.72 28.46
N LEU A 23 9.92 -21.06 29.62
CA LEU A 23 9.64 -19.63 29.82
C LEU A 23 10.76 -18.77 29.18
N HIS A 24 11.01 -18.90 27.88
CA HIS A 24 11.99 -18.07 27.15
C HIS A 24 11.62 -17.80 25.68
N PHE A 25 10.42 -18.19 25.23
CA PHE A 25 10.01 -18.01 23.83
C PHE A 25 8.62 -17.36 23.67
N PHE A 26 8.15 -16.66 24.70
CA PHE A 26 6.95 -15.81 24.63
C PHE A 26 7.20 -14.46 23.91
N PHE A 27 8.37 -14.30 23.28
CA PHE A 27 8.68 -13.13 22.45
C PHE A 27 8.67 -13.43 20.94
N PHE A 28 8.46 -14.68 20.53
CA PHE A 28 8.64 -15.09 19.13
C PHE A 28 7.36 -15.54 18.40
N LEU A 29 6.19 -15.21 18.95
CA LEU A 29 4.90 -15.46 18.29
C LEU A 29 4.07 -14.18 18.05
N HIS A 30 4.73 -13.02 17.88
CA HIS A 30 4.05 -11.77 17.51
C HIS A 30 4.52 -11.14 16.19
N GLN A 31 5.25 -11.86 15.33
CA GLN A 31 5.63 -11.27 14.03
C GLN A 31 5.73 -12.29 12.92
N SER A 32 4.60 -12.91 12.56
CA SER A 32 4.50 -13.57 11.25
C SER A 32 3.08 -13.57 10.71
N ILE A 33 2.52 -12.36 10.61
CA ILE A 33 1.62 -12.01 9.50
C ILE A 33 2.39 -10.97 8.68
N ASN A 34 3.53 -11.37 8.14
CA ASN A 34 4.17 -10.66 7.02
C ASN A 34 3.37 -10.92 5.74
N GLN A 35 2.05 -10.74 5.80
CA GLN A 35 1.33 -10.28 4.63
C GLN A 35 1.51 -8.77 4.63
N LYS A 36 2.48 -8.34 3.82
CA LYS A 36 2.43 -7.05 3.14
C LYS A 36 1.15 -7.01 2.29
N MET A 37 -0.03 -7.04 2.91
CA MET A 37 -1.24 -6.62 2.23
C MET A 37 -0.97 -5.18 1.84
N ALA A 38 -1.03 -4.91 0.55
CA ALA A 38 -0.73 -3.60 0.00
C ALA A 38 -1.66 -2.58 0.68
N ALA A 39 -1.15 -1.92 1.72
CA ALA A 39 -1.89 -0.90 2.45
C ALA A 39 -2.28 0.23 1.50
N LEU A 40 -1.47 0.43 0.45
CA LEU A 40 -1.73 1.33 -0.65
C LEU A 40 -2.23 0.57 -1.89
N ALA A 41 -3.36 0.98 -2.45
CA ALA A 41 -3.85 0.56 -3.76
C ALA A 41 -3.86 1.75 -4.72
N ALA A 42 -3.70 1.51 -6.02
CA ALA A 42 -3.83 2.55 -7.05
C ALA A 42 -5.08 2.30 -7.89
N ASP A 43 -5.92 3.33 -8.04
CA ASP A 43 -7.14 3.29 -8.84
C ASP A 43 -7.16 4.43 -9.87
N PRO A 44 -7.11 4.16 -11.19
CA PRO A 44 -7.08 2.83 -11.81
C PRO A 44 -5.74 2.11 -11.60
N ALA A 45 -5.78 0.77 -11.56
CA ALA A 45 -4.58 -0.06 -11.37
C ALA A 45 -3.62 -0.02 -12.56
N ASN A 46 -4.13 0.32 -13.75
CA ASN A 46 -3.38 0.47 -14.99
C ASN A 46 -3.64 1.86 -15.55
N ALA A 47 -2.61 2.50 -16.12
CA ALA A 47 -2.74 3.77 -16.82
C ALA A 47 -2.71 3.53 -18.34
N SER A 48 -3.64 4.12 -19.08
CA SER A 48 -3.58 4.18 -20.54
C SER A 48 -3.56 5.64 -20.96
N VAL A 49 -2.52 6.03 -21.68
CA VAL A 49 -2.31 7.41 -22.14
C VAL A 49 -1.97 7.40 -23.63
N PRO A 50 -2.44 8.39 -24.41
CA PRO A 50 -2.11 8.46 -25.82
C PRO A 50 -0.64 8.86 -26.05
N ALA A 51 0.00 8.31 -27.07
CA ALA A 51 1.38 8.64 -27.47
C ALA A 51 1.54 10.10 -27.91
N ALA A 52 0.46 10.72 -28.38
CA ALA A 52 0.39 12.15 -28.73
C ALA A 52 0.51 13.08 -27.50
N GLY A 53 0.45 12.53 -26.28
CA GLY A 53 0.50 13.27 -25.03
C GLY A 53 -0.88 13.36 -24.36
N GLY A 54 -0.90 13.30 -23.03
CA GLY A 54 -2.12 13.29 -22.23
C GLY A 54 -1.82 13.24 -20.74
N SER A 55 -2.87 13.30 -19.92
CA SER A 55 -2.76 13.19 -18.46
C SER A 55 -3.69 12.10 -17.94
N SER A 56 -3.19 11.27 -17.02
CA SER A 56 -3.97 10.29 -16.28
C SER A 56 -3.88 10.59 -14.78
N THR A 57 -5.01 10.58 -14.09
CA THR A 57 -5.07 10.77 -12.64
C THR A 57 -5.35 9.44 -11.97
N HIS A 58 -4.48 9.05 -11.05
CA HIS A 58 -4.59 7.82 -10.26
C HIS A 58 -4.80 8.16 -8.80
N GLN A 59 -5.74 7.49 -8.14
CA GLN A 59 -5.99 7.62 -6.73
C GLN A 59 -5.20 6.56 -5.97
N LEU A 60 -4.23 7.00 -5.17
CA LEU A 60 -3.51 6.14 -4.23
C LEU A 60 -4.34 6.03 -2.95
N VAL A 61 -5.09 4.94 -2.81
CA VAL A 61 -5.99 4.67 -1.69
C VAL A 61 -5.24 3.94 -0.59
N ASN A 62 -5.15 4.54 0.59
CA ASN A 62 -4.60 3.88 1.78
C ASN A 62 -5.73 3.19 2.55
N SER A 63 -5.77 1.86 2.48
CA SER A 63 -6.68 1.02 3.28
C SER A 63 -6.10 0.63 4.65
N GLY A 64 -4.87 1.04 4.94
CA GLY A 64 -4.21 0.83 6.23
C GLY A 64 -4.72 1.76 7.33
N ALA A 65 -4.42 1.39 8.57
CA ALA A 65 -4.74 2.17 9.78
C ALA A 65 -3.67 3.21 10.16
N SER A 66 -2.55 3.22 9.44
CA SER A 66 -1.39 4.11 9.70
C SER A 66 -1.19 5.10 8.56
N ARG A 67 -0.55 6.24 8.87
CA ARG A 67 -0.10 7.21 7.88
C ARG A 67 1.02 6.62 7.04
N LEU A 68 0.90 6.72 5.73
CA LEU A 68 1.89 6.20 4.79
C LEU A 68 2.58 7.35 4.05
N ALA A 69 3.89 7.27 3.93
CA ALA A 69 4.63 8.06 2.96
C ALA A 69 4.78 7.24 1.68
N PHE A 70 4.60 7.87 0.52
CA PHE A 70 4.83 7.24 -0.77
C PHE A 70 5.90 7.97 -1.59
N LYS A 71 6.57 7.18 -2.42
CA LYS A 71 7.57 7.61 -3.39
C LYS A 71 7.26 6.96 -4.73
N VAL A 72 6.99 7.79 -5.73
CA VAL A 72 6.76 7.31 -7.10
C VAL A 72 8.07 7.29 -7.87
N LYS A 73 8.36 6.17 -8.53
CA LYS A 73 9.47 6.03 -9.47
C LYS A 73 8.89 5.63 -10.82
N SER A 74 9.19 6.36 -11.88
CA SER A 74 8.93 5.87 -13.23
C SER A 74 10.15 5.14 -13.79
N SER A 75 9.89 4.19 -14.67
CA SER A 75 10.92 3.58 -15.53
C SER A 75 11.48 4.56 -16.55
N ASN A 76 10.68 5.56 -16.95
CA ASN A 76 11.09 6.59 -17.87
C ASN A 76 10.72 7.98 -17.32
N ASN A 77 11.71 8.84 -17.13
CA ASN A 77 11.52 10.20 -16.60
C ASN A 77 11.56 11.27 -17.69
N THR A 78 11.93 10.92 -18.92
CA THR A 78 12.08 11.90 -20.00
C THR A 78 10.71 12.34 -20.50
N GLU A 79 9.83 11.38 -20.80
CA GLU A 79 8.51 11.63 -21.37
C GLU A 79 7.38 11.69 -20.34
N TYR A 80 7.60 11.27 -19.08
CA TYR A 80 6.60 11.40 -18.02
C TYR A 80 6.91 12.56 -17.08
N ARG A 81 5.85 13.24 -16.63
CA ARG A 81 5.84 14.16 -15.49
C ARG A 81 4.88 13.61 -14.45
N LEU A 82 5.38 13.42 -13.24
CA LEU A 82 4.61 12.89 -12.12
C LEU A 82 4.42 13.98 -11.09
N LYS A 83 3.19 14.19 -10.63
CA LYS A 83 2.88 15.11 -9.55
C LYS A 83 1.81 14.49 -8.64
N PRO A 84 2.08 14.33 -7.33
CA PRO A 84 3.35 14.51 -6.61
C PRO A 84 4.28 13.28 -6.69
N VAL A 85 5.61 13.48 -6.63
CA VAL A 85 6.60 12.37 -6.58
C VAL A 85 6.75 11.80 -5.17
N PHE A 86 6.59 12.66 -4.17
CA PHE A 86 6.63 12.32 -2.76
C PHE A 86 5.40 12.93 -2.09
N GLY A 87 4.80 12.18 -1.18
CA GLY A 87 3.68 12.68 -0.41
C GLY A 87 3.34 11.76 0.74
N PHE A 88 2.33 12.17 1.49
CA PHE A 88 1.73 11.38 2.55
C PHE A 88 0.30 11.02 2.18
N VAL A 89 -0.14 9.86 2.61
CA VAL A 89 -1.53 9.43 2.58
C VAL A 89 -1.92 9.09 4.01
N GLU A 90 -2.92 9.79 4.53
CA GLU A 90 -3.48 9.49 5.85
C GLU A 90 -4.17 8.11 5.85
N ALA A 91 -4.37 7.54 7.03
CA ALA A 91 -5.08 6.28 7.19
C ALA A 91 -6.53 6.40 6.66
N GLY A 92 -6.95 5.50 5.78
CA GLY A 92 -8.28 5.54 5.15
C GLY A 92 -8.48 6.66 4.12
N ALA A 93 -7.46 7.45 3.81
CA ALA A 93 -7.54 8.52 2.82
C ALA A 93 -7.01 8.07 1.45
N SER A 94 -7.27 8.88 0.44
CA SER A 94 -6.69 8.74 -0.89
C SER A 94 -5.90 9.99 -1.28
N ALA A 95 -4.85 9.78 -2.07
CA ALA A 95 -4.04 10.85 -2.64
C ALA A 95 -4.06 10.79 -4.18
N PRO A 96 -4.40 11.89 -4.88
CA PRO A 96 -4.34 11.93 -6.33
C PRO A 96 -2.89 12.02 -6.81
N LEU A 97 -2.54 11.16 -7.77
CA LEU A 97 -1.30 11.11 -8.50
C LEU A 97 -1.58 11.44 -9.96
N GLU A 98 -1.14 12.59 -10.41
CA GLU A 98 -1.22 13.01 -11.80
C GLU A 98 0.02 12.53 -12.57
N ILE A 99 -0.24 11.82 -13.67
CA ILE A 99 0.74 11.34 -14.61
C ILE A 99 0.51 12.05 -15.93
N THR A 100 1.39 12.98 -16.28
CA THR A 100 1.37 13.64 -17.59
C THR A 100 2.38 12.96 -18.51
N ARG A 101 1.92 12.44 -19.66
CA ARG A 101 2.76 11.95 -20.75
C ARG A 101 2.96 13.06 -21.77
N LEU A 102 4.21 13.31 -22.14
CA LEU A 102 4.60 14.17 -23.25
C LEU A 102 4.51 13.40 -24.57
N ALA A 103 4.34 14.14 -25.68
CA ALA A 103 4.35 13.57 -27.02
C ALA A 103 5.66 12.82 -27.28
N GLY A 104 5.56 11.55 -27.63
CA GLY A 104 6.72 10.68 -27.83
C GLY A 104 6.33 9.35 -28.46
N PRO A 105 7.30 8.46 -28.73
CA PRO A 105 7.00 7.16 -29.31
C PRO A 105 6.11 6.32 -28.37
N PRO A 106 5.20 5.49 -28.94
CA PRO A 106 4.39 4.56 -28.16
C PRO A 106 5.31 3.56 -27.46
N LYS A 107 5.14 3.41 -26.16
CA LYS A 107 5.96 2.56 -25.31
C LYS A 107 5.22 2.16 -24.05
N ASP A 108 5.38 0.89 -23.67
CA ASP A 108 4.94 0.40 -22.38
C ASP A 108 6.00 0.70 -21.32
N ASP A 109 5.58 1.45 -20.31
CA ASP A 109 6.40 1.83 -19.18
C ASP A 109 5.72 1.35 -17.88
N LYS A 110 6.50 1.28 -16.80
CA LYS A 110 5.98 0.96 -15.46
C LYS A 110 6.27 2.08 -14.48
N LEU A 111 5.31 2.37 -13.61
CA LEU A 111 5.47 3.22 -12.44
C LEU A 111 5.49 2.34 -11.20
N VAL A 112 6.50 2.53 -10.35
CA VAL A 112 6.68 1.82 -9.09
C VAL A 112 6.46 2.81 -7.96
N VAL A 113 5.36 2.66 -7.23
CA VAL A 113 5.02 3.44 -6.05
C VAL A 113 5.49 2.67 -4.82
N GLN A 114 6.59 3.12 -4.22
CA GLN A 114 7.09 2.55 -2.97
C GLN A 114 6.44 3.28 -1.81
N PHE A 115 5.97 2.55 -0.80
CA PHE A 115 5.35 3.14 0.39
C PHE A 115 6.03 2.65 1.66
N ALA A 116 6.01 3.49 2.68
CA ALA A 116 6.55 3.21 4.00
C ALA A 116 5.62 3.77 5.07
N GLU A 117 5.47 3.04 6.17
CA GLU A 117 4.73 3.52 7.34
C GLU A 117 5.54 4.62 8.02
N VAL A 118 4.86 5.71 8.38
CA VAL A 118 5.47 6.86 9.05
C VAL A 118 4.66 7.24 10.28
N ALA A 119 5.35 7.76 11.29
CA ALA A 119 4.69 8.42 12.41
C ALA A 119 3.89 9.64 11.92
N ALA A 120 2.77 9.94 12.59
CA ALA A 120 1.93 11.08 12.24
C ALA A 120 2.70 12.41 12.28
N ASP A 121 3.72 12.51 13.14
CA ASP A 121 4.55 13.71 13.34
C ASP A 121 5.63 13.91 12.26
N ALA A 122 5.73 13.00 11.28
CA ALA A 122 6.69 13.14 10.20
C ALA A 122 6.31 14.33 9.28
N THR A 123 7.21 15.29 9.17
CA THR A 123 7.10 16.43 8.25
C THR A 123 7.68 16.10 6.87
N ASP A 124 8.68 15.23 6.81
CA ASP A 124 9.42 14.92 5.58
C ASP A 124 9.03 13.56 4.99
N PRO A 125 8.36 13.50 3.82
CA PRO A 125 7.95 12.25 3.20
C PRO A 125 9.14 11.44 2.67
N GLN A 126 10.31 12.07 2.56
CA GLN A 126 11.55 11.43 2.09
C GLN A 126 12.37 10.76 3.20
N ALA A 127 12.22 11.20 4.45
CA ALA A 127 12.95 10.66 5.59
C ALA A 127 12.84 9.14 5.75
N PRO A 128 11.64 8.50 5.69
CA PRO A 128 11.53 7.06 5.85
C PRO A 128 12.25 6.27 4.75
N PHE A 129 12.28 6.79 3.52
CA PHE A 129 12.97 6.16 2.39
C PHE A 129 14.50 6.28 2.45
N LYS A 130 15.03 7.15 3.33
CA LYS A 130 16.46 7.21 3.64
C LYS A 130 16.83 6.36 4.85
N ALA A 131 15.91 6.23 5.81
CA ALA A 131 16.15 5.60 7.10
C ALA A 131 15.95 4.07 7.10
N GLY A 132 15.15 3.51 6.18
CA GLY A 132 14.87 2.07 6.18
C GLY A 132 14.22 1.53 4.91
N PRO A 133 14.04 0.19 4.84
CA PRO A 133 13.39 -0.46 3.70
C PRO A 133 11.92 -0.03 3.59
N ALA A 134 11.43 0.17 2.37
CA ALA A 134 10.03 0.47 2.11
C ALA A 134 9.13 -0.68 2.62
N ALA A 135 8.01 -0.32 3.24
CA ALA A 135 7.01 -1.28 3.71
C ALA A 135 6.49 -2.16 2.55
N GLY A 136 6.31 -1.55 1.37
CA GLY A 136 5.98 -2.28 0.15
C GLY A 136 6.11 -1.43 -1.11
N GLU A 137 5.74 -2.03 -2.24
CA GLU A 137 5.66 -1.33 -3.52
C GLU A 137 4.44 -1.78 -4.32
N VAL A 138 3.90 -0.85 -5.11
CA VAL A 138 2.78 -1.04 -6.04
C VAL A 138 3.30 -0.71 -7.43
N VAL A 139 3.08 -1.62 -8.38
CA VAL A 139 3.46 -1.41 -9.77
C VAL A 139 2.22 -1.07 -10.58
N ILE A 140 2.21 0.11 -11.17
CA ILE A 140 1.18 0.59 -12.09
C ILE A 140 1.76 0.49 -13.51
N PRO A 141 1.32 -0.45 -14.35
CA PRO A 141 1.70 -0.47 -15.75
C PRO A 141 1.05 0.72 -16.48
N VAL A 142 1.83 1.35 -17.36
CA VAL A 142 1.42 2.49 -18.17
C VAL A 142 1.63 2.13 -19.63
N SER A 143 0.54 2.01 -20.37
CA SER A 143 0.58 1.81 -21.82
C SER A 143 0.45 3.16 -22.53
N ALA A 144 1.49 3.55 -23.27
CA ALA A 144 1.41 4.69 -24.19
C ALA A 144 1.17 4.19 -25.62
N ALA A 145 -0.06 4.36 -26.12
CA ALA A 145 -0.50 3.90 -27.45
C ALA A 145 -0.88 5.05 -28.39
#